data_AF-A0A374UNL0-F1
#
_entry.id   AF-A0A374UNL0-F1
#
_cell.length_a   1.000
_cell.length_b   1.000
_cell.length_c   1.000
_cell.angle_alpha   90.00
_cell.angle_beta   90.00
_cell.angle_gamma   90.00
#
_symmetry.space_group_name_H-M   'P 1'
#
loop_
_entity.id
_entity.type
_entity.pdbx_description
1 polymer ?
#
loop_
_entity_poly.entity_id
_entity_poly.type
_entity_poly.pdbx_seq_one_letter_code
_entity_poly.pdbx_strand_id
1 'polypeptide(L)'
;MIILNQDLELVNFDKLAKISMFSGEIEETTVYAIVAFESISDDDNEDVMNPDALMLGIYNNESECSEVFLSLCEAVENGKNIYRMPEPVNEEVI
;
A
#
# COMPACT_ATOMS: atom_id res chain seq x y z
N MET A 1 -12.78 -7.82 -3.94
CA MET A 1 -12.89 -6.81 -2.84
C MET A 1 -12.67 -5.41 -3.40
N ILE A 2 -13.20 -4.35 -2.79
CA ILE A 2 -12.84 -2.95 -3.11
C ILE A 2 -11.92 -2.39 -2.03
N ILE A 3 -10.79 -1.81 -2.43
CA ILE A 3 -9.92 -1.03 -1.54
C ILE A 3 -10.18 0.45 -1.82
N LEU A 4 -10.40 1.26 -0.78
CA LEU A 4 -10.31 2.71 -0.87
C LEU A 4 -8.89 3.10 -0.47
N ASN A 5 -8.14 3.71 -1.39
CA ASN A 5 -6.83 4.30 -1.05
C ASN A 5 -7.00 5.57 -0.20
N GLN A 6 -5.90 6.14 0.27
CA GLN A 6 -5.92 7.37 1.09
C GLN A 6 -6.50 8.59 0.32
N ASP A 7 -6.39 8.61 -1.01
CA ASP A 7 -7.03 9.62 -1.87
C ASP A 7 -8.54 9.38 -2.12
N LEU A 8 -9.13 8.36 -1.47
CA LEU A 8 -10.53 7.94 -1.61
C LEU A 8 -10.92 7.42 -3.01
N GLU A 9 -9.94 6.98 -3.79
CA GLU A 9 -10.14 6.29 -5.05
C GLU A 9 -10.49 4.82 -4.82
N LEU A 10 -11.32 4.27 -5.71
CA LEU A 10 -11.80 2.89 -5.63
C LEU A 10 -10.89 1.98 -6.45
N VAL A 11 -10.17 1.10 -5.76
CA VAL A 11 -9.30 0.10 -6.37
C VAL A 11 -9.98 -1.27 -6.30
N ASN A 12 -10.11 -1.94 -7.43
CA ASN A 12 -10.67 -3.28 -7.49
C ASN A 12 -9.58 -4.32 -7.20
N PHE A 13 -9.61 -4.91 -6.01
CA PHE A 13 -8.65 -5.92 -5.57
C PHE A 13 -8.54 -7.10 -6.54
N ASP A 14 -9.66 -7.53 -7.12
CA ASP A 14 -9.72 -8.74 -7.96
C ASP A 14 -9.03 -8.53 -9.33
N LYS A 15 -8.66 -7.29 -9.66
CA LYS A 15 -7.86 -6.94 -10.85
C LYS A 15 -6.37 -6.80 -10.57
N LEU A 16 -5.96 -6.80 -9.30
CA LEU A 16 -4.57 -6.63 -8.92
C LEU A 16 -3.84 -7.96 -9.02
N ALA A 17 -2.62 -7.92 -9.53
CA ALA A 17 -1.72 -9.07 -9.55
C ALA A 17 -0.93 -9.20 -8.24
N LYS A 18 -0.56 -8.07 -7.62
CA LYS A 18 0.23 -8.04 -6.38
C LYS A 18 -0.08 -6.80 -5.56
N ILE A 19 -0.03 -6.93 -4.24
CA ILE A 19 0.09 -5.80 -3.29
C ILE A 19 1.31 -6.06 -2.43
N SER A 20 2.12 -5.04 -2.19
CA SER A 20 3.35 -5.15 -1.40
C SER A 20 3.58 -3.89 -0.58
N MET A 21 4.34 -4.04 0.50
CA MET A 21 5.01 -2.92 1.13
C MET A 21 6.21 -2.49 0.29
N PHE A 22 6.49 -1.19 0.32
CA PHE A 22 7.63 -0.55 -0.29
C PHE A 22 8.26 0.40 0.73
N SER A 23 9.59 0.40 0.79
CA SER A 23 10.36 1.42 1.50
C SER A 23 11.39 2.02 0.56
N GLY A 24 11.60 3.33 0.65
CA GLY A 24 12.57 4.04 -0.16
C GLY A 24 12.99 5.36 0.49
N GLU A 25 14.01 6.00 -0.05
CA GLU A 25 14.47 7.32 0.40
C GLU A 25 14.17 8.38 -0.67
N ILE A 26 13.50 9.45 -0.27
CA ILE A 26 13.22 10.64 -1.09
C ILE A 26 13.75 11.85 -0.33
N GLU A 27 14.71 12.57 -0.90
CA GLU A 27 15.25 13.81 -0.29
C GLU A 27 15.64 13.64 1.20
N GLU A 28 16.39 12.57 1.52
CA GLU A 28 16.82 12.21 2.89
C GLU A 28 15.68 11.83 3.85
N THR A 29 14.46 11.67 3.35
CA THR A 29 13.30 11.18 4.09
C THR A 29 12.98 9.75 3.68
N THR A 30 12.95 8.84 4.65
CA THR A 30 12.48 7.47 4.41
C THR A 30 10.96 7.46 4.27
N VAL A 31 10.48 6.89 3.17
CA VAL A 31 9.06 6.72 2.86
C VAL A 31 8.68 5.26 3.03
N TYR A 32 7.55 5.00 3.68
CA TYR A 32 6.95 3.69 3.82
C TYR A 32 5.58 3.70 3.17
N ALA A 33 5.36 2.84 2.18
CA ALA A 33 4.13 2.83 1.39
C ALA A 33 3.62 1.41 1.14
N ILE A 34 2.30 1.30 0.94
CA ILE A 34 1.68 0.10 0.40
C ILE A 34 1.29 0.39 -1.04
N VAL A 35 1.78 -0.45 -1.95
CA VAL A 35 1.60 -0.30 -3.40
C VAL A 35 0.95 -1.55 -4.00
N ALA A 36 0.13 -1.34 -5.01
CA ALA A 36 -0.54 -2.37 -5.77
C ALA A 36 -0.05 -2.38 -7.23
N PHE A 37 -0.12 -3.54 -7.87
CA PHE A 37 0.28 -3.73 -9.26
C PHE A 37 -0.82 -4.47 -10.00
N GLU A 38 -1.24 -3.96 -11.16
CA GLU A 38 -2.18 -4.66 -12.04
C GLU A 38 -1.49 -5.77 -12.87
N SER A 39 -0.17 -5.69 -13.04
CA SER A 39 0.65 -6.72 -13.67
C SER A 39 2.00 -6.86 -12.98
N ILE A 40 2.53 -8.08 -13.01
CA ILE A 40 3.91 -8.35 -12.60
C ILE A 40 4.76 -8.27 -13.88
N SER A 41 5.68 -7.32 -13.96
CA SER A 41 6.67 -7.29 -15.04
C SER A 41 7.69 -8.42 -14.83
N ASP A 42 7.99 -9.18 -15.87
CA ASP A 42 9.06 -10.21 -15.88
C ASP A 42 10.49 -9.62 -15.79
N ASP A 43 10.63 -8.30 -15.71
CA ASP A 43 11.93 -7.66 -15.52
C ASP A 43 12.23 -7.63 -14.01
N ASP A 44 13.02 -8.62 -13.56
CA ASP A 44 13.53 -8.84 -12.19
C ASP A 44 14.44 -7.68 -11.67
N ASN A 45 14.33 -6.48 -12.23
CA ASN A 45 14.94 -5.27 -11.67
C ASN A 45 13.99 -4.67 -10.63
N GLU A 46 14.13 -5.13 -9.37
CA GLU A 46 13.43 -4.58 -8.20
C GLU A 46 13.65 -3.05 -8.01
N ASP A 47 14.64 -2.46 -8.68
CA ASP A 47 15.00 -1.04 -8.64
C ASP A 47 14.18 -0.11 -9.55
N VAL A 48 13.28 -0.66 -10.40
CA VAL A 48 12.40 0.17 -11.24
C VAL A 48 10.99 0.06 -10.70
N MET A 49 10.50 1.14 -10.08
CA MET A 49 9.06 1.28 -9.80
C MET A 49 8.32 1.05 -11.11
N ASN A 50 7.55 -0.05 -11.18
CA ASN A 50 6.71 -0.31 -12.34
C ASN A 50 5.86 0.94 -12.60
N PRO A 51 5.84 1.49 -13.83
CA PRO A 51 5.08 2.72 -14.10
C PRO A 51 3.58 2.57 -13.82
N ASP A 52 3.10 1.32 -13.68
CA ASP A 52 1.72 0.96 -13.36
C ASP A 52 1.50 0.64 -11.87
N ALA A 53 2.44 1.00 -10.98
CA ALA A 53 2.27 0.86 -9.55
C ALA A 53 1.25 1.87 -9.01
N LEU A 54 0.23 1.37 -8.34
CA LEU A 54 -0.86 2.16 -7.78
C LEU A 54 -0.63 2.32 -6.27
N MET A 55 -0.46 3.55 -5.81
CA MET A 55 -0.24 3.84 -4.40
C MET A 55 -1.54 3.70 -3.62
N LEU A 56 -1.53 2.85 -2.59
CA LEU A 56 -2.70 2.64 -1.73
C LEU A 56 -2.65 3.49 -0.46
N GLY A 57 -1.45 3.70 0.10
CA GLY A 57 -1.25 4.59 1.24
C GLY A 57 0.21 4.75 1.63
N ILE A 58 0.50 5.85 2.34
CA ILE A 58 1.81 6.22 2.89
C ILE A 58 1.71 6.30 4.42
N TYR A 59 2.77 5.89 5.10
CA TYR A 59 2.86 5.81 6.56
C TYR A 59 4.16 6.39 7.09
N ASN A 60 4.18 6.76 8.37
CA ASN A 60 5.30 7.49 8.97
C ASN A 60 6.50 6.56 9.24
N ASN A 61 6.26 5.28 9.50
CA ASN A 61 7.28 4.31 9.85
C ASN A 61 6.94 2.89 9.38
N GLU A 62 7.95 2.02 9.42
CA GLU A 62 7.83 0.62 9.01
C GLU A 62 6.79 -0.16 9.81
N SER A 63 6.72 0.06 11.14
CA SER A 63 5.82 -0.67 12.02
C SER A 63 4.37 -0.38 11.65
N GLU A 64 4.05 0.90 11.49
CA GLU A 64 2.73 1.35 11.06
C GLU A 64 2.36 0.78 9.68
N CYS A 65 3.26 0.89 8.70
CA CYS A 65 3.04 0.34 7.37
C CYS A 65 2.76 -1.17 7.41
N SER A 66 3.51 -1.91 8.25
CA SER A 66 3.35 -3.35 8.44
C SER A 66 2.01 -3.71 9.10
N GLU A 67 1.62 -2.99 10.16
CA GLU A 67 0.33 -3.21 10.83
C GLU A 67 -0.85 -3.02 9.88
N VAL A 68 -0.80 -1.97 9.05
CA VAL A 68 -1.84 -1.72 8.06
C VAL A 68 -1.85 -2.77 6.96
N PHE A 69 -0.68 -3.19 6.48
CA PHE A 69 -0.58 -4.28 5.50
C PHE A 69 -1.16 -5.59 6.04
N LEU A 70 -0.84 -5.95 7.29
CA LEU A 70 -1.41 -7.12 7.96
C LEU A 70 -2.93 -7.01 8.13
N SER A 71 -3.43 -5.82 8.47
CA SER A 71 -4.88 -5.56 8.57
C SER A 71 -5.60 -5.71 7.22
N LEU A 72 -4.96 -5.29 6.12
CA LEU A 72 -5.47 -5.54 4.77
C LEU A 72 -5.50 -7.04 4.46
N CYS A 73 -4.42 -7.78 4.74
CA CYS A 73 -4.38 -9.23 4.55
C CYS A 73 -5.49 -9.93 5.33
N GLU A 74 -5.67 -9.59 6.61
CA GLU A 74 -6.75 -10.12 7.45
C GLU A 74 -8.14 -9.79 6.87
N ALA A 75 -8.34 -8.59 6.34
CA ALA A 75 -9.58 -8.23 5.68
C ALA A 75 -9.88 -9.11 4.45
N VAL A 76 -8.84 -9.44 3.68
CA VAL A 76 -8.95 -10.34 2.51
C VAL A 76 -9.29 -11.75 2.97
N GLU A 77 -8.58 -12.28 3.97
CA GLU A 77 -8.82 -13.61 4.53
C GLU A 77 -10.24 -13.76 5.10
N ASN A 78 -10.76 -12.71 5.73
CA ASN A 78 -12.12 -12.68 6.26
C ASN A 78 -13.20 -12.36 5.20
N GLY A 79 -12.83 -12.21 3.93
CA GLY A 79 -13.77 -11.95 2.84
C GLY A 79 -14.53 -10.62 2.97
N LYS A 80 -13.89 -9.57 3.52
CA LYS A 80 -14.51 -8.24 3.58
C LYS A 80 -14.77 -7.73 2.16
N ASN A 81 -15.92 -7.08 1.96
CA ASN A 81 -16.27 -6.53 0.64
C ASN A 81 -15.52 -5.23 0.33
N ILE A 82 -15.27 -4.42 1.37
CA ILE A 82 -14.63 -3.11 1.29
C ILE A 82 -13.59 -2.99 2.39
N TYR A 83 -12.40 -2.53 2.02
CA TYR A 83 -11.34 -2.13 2.95
C TYR A 83 -10.96 -0.67 2.68
N ARG A 84 -10.85 0.15 3.72
CA ARG A 84 -10.37 1.53 3.59
C ARG A 84 -8.98 1.59 4.19
N MET A 85 -8.01 2.07 3.41
CA MET A 85 -6.68 2.35 3.94
C MET A 85 -6.80 3.42 5.04
N PRO A 86 -6.28 3.14 6.25
CA PRO A 86 -6.25 4.13 7.31
C PRO A 86 -5.31 5.28 6.95
N GLU A 87 -5.61 6.47 7.48
CA GLU A 87 -4.68 7.60 7.48
C GLU A 87 -3.48 7.28 8.38
N PRO A 88 -2.31 7.88 8.12
CA PRO A 88 -1.18 7.75 9.02
C PRO A 88 -1.54 8.25 10.42
N VAL A 89 -1.00 7.60 11.44
CA VAL A 89 -1.12 8.01 12.84
C VAL A 89 -0.58 9.42 12.94
N ASN A 90 -1.42 10.35 13.39
CA ASN A 90 -0.94 11.69 13.72
C ASN A 90 0.10 11.55 14.83
N GLU A 91 1.34 11.91 14.55
CA GLU A 91 2.27 12.31 15.60
C GLU A 91 1.66 13.56 16.24
N GLU A 92 1.03 13.42 17.40
CA GLU A 92 0.71 14.60 18.21
C GLU A 92 2.04 15.32 18.46
N VAL A 93 2.17 16.53 17.89
CA VAL A 93 3.25 17.44 18.23
C VAL A 93 3.02 17.85 19.68
N ILE A 94 3.62 17.12 20.62
CA ILE A 94 3.57 17.41 22.07
C ILE A 94 4.56 18.53 22.40
#